data_AF-A0A1S4C6X9-F1
#
_entry.id   AF-A0A1S4C6X9-F1
#
_cell.length_a   1.000
_cell.length_b   1.000
_cell.length_c   1.000
_cell.angle_alpha   90.00
_cell.angle_beta   90.00
_cell.angle_gamma   90.00
#
_symmetry.space_group_name_H-M   'P 1'
#
loop_
_entity.id
_entity.type
_entity.pdbx_description
1 polymer ?
#
loop_
_entity_poly.entity_id
_entity_poly.type
_entity_poly.pdbx_seq_one_letter_code
_entity_poly.pdbx_strand_id
1 'polypeptide(L)'
;PPSSVQHAEEGSSSRSLSMRSVTLEVPANNSLLRKSGGADDWLRPLIGDIEKKKMDSHSCLTLMNDIVHSTLKANLIGTELMGRISLLEKKARESEKSIHEAEEIARGAQLEAANWKEQFENAQGTIEELLESRNLLEQQKRGLTSELAVAKASSSQFEKDKERLECSFSEQLSNCSEEIRELKVLLAKKEEYAGELVQSLTQAQADLKISSDKVRTLESSHASLEASFESSLAENQVLKNDLAMWEREYELLEENFNIEVSWAFLNSRRDALIEASQENFDLNSELAKVLETIERTQQPLDFLSPSIEALVAEEPLNEEVVAMAVEVENSVEVEASVTLASLVDPNISRSAETVHVAASSEVATMSVAE
;
A
#
# COMPACT_ATOMS: atom_id res chain seq x y z
N PRO A 1 -70.43 27.37 -15.12
CA PRO A 1 -71.30 28.34 -14.38
C PRO A 1 -72.10 27.61 -13.28
N PRO A 2 -72.73 28.29 -12.29
CA PRO A 2 -72.66 29.72 -11.90
C PRO A 2 -71.32 30.01 -11.16
N SER A 3 -71.09 30.88 -10.15
CA SER A 3 -71.83 31.92 -9.36
C SER A 3 -70.84 33.07 -9.00
N SER A 4 -71.21 34.34 -8.76
CA SER A 4 -72.08 34.98 -7.73
C SER A 4 -71.50 34.89 -6.30
N VAL A 5 -71.37 35.95 -5.47
CA VAL A 5 -72.18 37.19 -5.26
C VAL A 5 -71.25 38.40 -4.89
N GLN A 6 -71.22 39.56 -5.59
CA GLN A 6 -71.94 40.88 -5.45
C GLN A 6 -71.57 41.84 -4.29
N HIS A 7 -71.89 43.14 -4.50
CA HIS A 7 -71.94 44.33 -3.60
C HIS A 7 -70.65 45.19 -3.43
N ALA A 8 -70.71 46.53 -3.46
CA ALA A 8 -71.82 47.47 -3.75
C ALA A 8 -71.35 48.87 -4.27
N GLU A 9 -72.36 49.72 -4.54
CA GLU A 9 -72.46 51.12 -5.01
C GLU A 9 -71.53 52.15 -4.30
N GLU A 10 -71.35 53.42 -4.72
CA GLU A 10 -72.07 54.33 -5.65
C GLU A 10 -71.06 55.02 -6.61
N GLY A 11 -71.39 55.73 -7.70
CA GLY A 11 -72.69 55.98 -8.36
C GLY A 11 -72.69 57.36 -9.05
N SER A 12 -72.91 57.43 -10.38
CA SER A 12 -73.24 58.71 -11.04
C SER A 12 -73.96 58.56 -12.39
N SER A 13 -75.17 59.14 -12.42
CA SER A 13 -75.91 59.66 -13.58
C SER A 13 -75.67 59.04 -14.97
N SER A 14 -76.42 57.97 -15.24
CA SER A 14 -76.82 57.53 -16.57
C SER A 14 -77.22 58.66 -17.54
N ARG A 15 -76.55 58.76 -18.70
CA ARG A 15 -77.24 59.04 -19.97
C ARG A 15 -76.46 58.54 -21.19
N SER A 16 -76.68 57.27 -21.53
CA SER A 16 -76.32 56.74 -22.85
C SER A 16 -77.14 57.47 -23.91
N LEU A 17 -76.52 58.44 -24.61
CA LEU A 17 -77.10 59.10 -25.78
C LEU A 17 -77.08 58.13 -26.96
N SER A 18 -78.01 57.17 -26.94
CA SER A 18 -78.43 56.47 -28.15
C SER A 18 -78.98 57.52 -29.12
N MET A 19 -78.15 57.91 -30.08
CA MET A 19 -78.52 58.86 -31.12
C MET A 19 -79.62 58.24 -31.96
N ARG A 20 -80.88 58.62 -31.70
CA ARG A 20 -81.96 58.41 -32.67
C ARG A 20 -81.59 59.18 -33.93
N SER A 21 -81.18 58.45 -34.96
CA SER A 21 -81.11 58.94 -36.33
C SER A 21 -82.54 59.28 -36.79
N VAL A 22 -82.98 60.51 -36.49
CA VAL A 22 -84.18 61.07 -37.08
C VAL A 22 -83.84 61.41 -38.53
N THR A 23 -84.00 60.43 -39.42
CA THR A 23 -83.98 60.63 -40.86
C THR A 23 -85.17 61.51 -41.21
N LEU A 24 -84.95 62.83 -41.19
CA LEU A 24 -85.89 63.79 -41.76
C LEU A 24 -85.85 63.63 -43.28
N GLU A 25 -86.72 62.78 -43.82
CA GLU A 25 -87.11 62.85 -45.22
C GLU A 25 -87.70 64.24 -45.49
N VAL A 26 -86.87 65.17 -45.94
CA VAL A 26 -87.34 66.43 -46.52
C VAL A 26 -87.99 66.08 -47.85
N PRO A 27 -89.32 66.23 -48.01
CA PRO A 27 -89.94 65.94 -49.29
C PRO A 27 -89.38 66.92 -50.32
N ALA A 28 -88.82 66.41 -51.43
CA ALA A 28 -88.06 67.21 -52.41
C ALA A 28 -88.84 68.38 -53.04
N ASN A 29 -90.16 68.41 -52.85
CA ASN A 29 -91.09 69.43 -53.34
C ASN A 29 -91.40 70.54 -52.30
N ASN A 30 -90.85 70.48 -51.09
CA ASN A 30 -91.14 71.41 -49.99
C ASN A 30 -90.23 72.65 -49.97
N SER A 31 -89.72 73.08 -51.14
CA SER A 31 -89.05 74.37 -51.27
C SER A 31 -90.09 75.50 -51.18
N LEU A 32 -90.15 76.19 -50.03
CA LEU A 32 -91.09 77.30 -49.79
C LEU A 32 -90.97 78.45 -50.81
N LEU A 33 -89.82 78.56 -51.49
CA LEU A 33 -89.56 79.52 -52.57
C LEU A 33 -90.00 79.04 -53.97
N ARG A 34 -90.56 77.82 -54.11
CA ARG A 34 -90.96 77.23 -55.41
C ARG A 34 -92.48 77.05 -55.59
N LYS A 35 -93.29 77.69 -54.75
CA LYS A 35 -94.73 77.92 -55.00
C LYS A 35 -94.96 79.32 -55.59
N SER A 36 -94.64 79.50 -56.87
CA SER A 36 -94.84 80.76 -57.62
C SER A 36 -96.32 81.07 -57.87
N GLY A 37 -97.02 81.47 -56.80
CA GLY A 37 -98.44 81.82 -56.77
C GLY A 37 -99.05 81.80 -55.36
N GLY A 38 -98.47 81.04 -54.42
CA GLY A 38 -99.02 80.93 -53.05
C GLY A 38 -98.90 82.21 -52.21
N ALA A 39 -98.03 83.14 -52.59
CA ALA A 39 -97.96 84.47 -51.97
C ALA A 39 -99.17 85.32 -52.34
N ASP A 40 -99.60 85.30 -53.61
CA ASP A 40 -100.74 86.07 -54.10
C ASP A 40 -102.03 85.65 -53.39
N ASP A 41 -102.25 84.34 -53.21
CA ASP A 41 -103.47 83.80 -52.57
C ASP A 41 -103.60 84.19 -51.09
N TRP A 42 -102.48 84.34 -50.36
CA TRP A 42 -102.49 84.82 -48.98
C TRP A 42 -102.59 86.34 -48.86
N LEU A 43 -102.07 87.08 -49.84
CA LEU A 43 -102.07 88.55 -49.83
C LEU A 43 -103.39 89.16 -50.33
N ARG A 44 -104.05 88.53 -51.30
CA ARG A 44 -105.27 89.02 -51.97
C ARG A 44 -106.38 89.51 -51.02
N PRO A 45 -106.71 88.80 -49.92
CA PRO A 45 -107.79 89.22 -49.01
C PRO A 45 -107.44 90.40 -48.11
N LEU A 46 -106.16 90.62 -47.79
CA LEU A 46 -105.71 91.71 -46.91
C LEU A 46 -105.42 93.00 -47.68
N ILE A 47 -104.99 92.90 -48.93
CA ILE A 47 -104.64 94.05 -49.77
C ILE A 47 -105.87 94.66 -50.46
N GLY A 48 -106.75 93.85 -51.04
CA GLY A 48 -107.82 94.32 -51.94
C GLY A 48 -108.73 95.39 -51.35
N ASP A 49 -109.36 95.12 -50.20
CA ASP A 49 -110.33 96.04 -49.60
C ASP A 49 -109.68 97.24 -48.88
N ILE A 50 -108.42 97.14 -48.47
CA ILE A 50 -107.69 98.23 -47.80
C ILE A 50 -107.16 99.23 -48.84
N GLU A 51 -106.51 98.76 -49.90
CA GLU A 51 -105.97 99.63 -50.95
C GLU A 51 -107.09 100.32 -51.73
N LYS A 52 -108.16 99.60 -52.09
CA LYS A 52 -109.33 100.18 -52.77
C LYS A 52 -109.97 101.31 -51.96
N LYS A 53 -110.13 101.12 -50.65
CA LYS A 53 -110.71 102.13 -49.74
C LYS A 53 -109.80 103.33 -49.50
N LYS A 54 -108.47 103.17 -49.66
CA LYS A 54 -107.53 104.29 -49.78
C LYS A 54 -107.68 105.01 -51.11
N MET A 55 -107.72 104.30 -52.24
CA MET A 55 -107.85 104.90 -53.58
C MET A 55 -109.09 105.79 -53.72
N ASP A 56 -110.24 105.35 -53.20
CA ASP A 56 -111.50 106.12 -53.29
C ASP A 56 -111.57 107.32 -52.32
N SER A 57 -110.63 107.44 -51.36
CA SER A 57 -110.69 108.46 -50.29
C SER A 57 -109.45 109.36 -50.18
N HIS A 58 -108.48 109.23 -51.08
CA HIS A 58 -107.23 109.99 -51.06
C HIS A 58 -106.97 110.70 -52.39
N SER A 59 -106.42 111.91 -52.32
CA SER A 59 -105.93 112.61 -53.52
C SER A 59 -104.76 111.83 -54.13
N CYS A 60 -104.59 111.93 -55.46
CA CYS A 60 -103.47 111.32 -56.19
C CYS A 60 -102.10 111.62 -55.55
N LEU A 61 -101.92 112.85 -55.03
CA LEU A 61 -100.72 113.27 -54.31
C LEU A 61 -100.46 112.46 -53.02
N THR A 62 -101.51 112.06 -52.31
CA THR A 62 -101.42 111.27 -51.07
C THR A 62 -101.06 109.82 -51.38
N LEU A 63 -101.68 109.21 -52.40
CA LEU A 63 -101.34 107.86 -52.85
C LEU A 63 -99.89 107.78 -53.33
N MET A 64 -99.43 108.76 -54.11
CA MET A 64 -98.05 108.85 -54.55
C MET A 64 -97.07 109.01 -53.39
N ASN A 65 -97.45 109.74 -52.33
CA ASN A 65 -96.65 109.88 -51.11
C ASN A 65 -96.55 108.54 -50.34
N ASP A 66 -97.67 107.85 -50.14
CA ASP A 66 -97.71 106.51 -49.52
C ASP A 66 -96.80 105.51 -50.25
N ILE A 67 -96.83 105.50 -51.58
CA ILE A 67 -95.98 104.64 -52.42
C ILE A 67 -94.51 104.99 -52.23
N VAL A 68 -94.13 106.27 -52.38
CA VAL A 68 -92.73 106.73 -52.22
C VAL A 68 -92.20 106.43 -50.81
N HIS A 69 -93.00 106.70 -49.78
CA HIS A 69 -92.63 106.40 -48.39
C HIS A 69 -92.46 104.89 -48.16
N SER A 70 -93.33 104.06 -48.73
CA SER A 70 -93.23 102.59 -48.64
C SER A 70 -92.01 102.05 -49.39
N THR A 71 -91.70 102.57 -50.58
CA THR A 71 -90.48 102.23 -51.34
C THR A 71 -89.21 102.65 -50.59
N LEU A 72 -89.17 103.87 -50.02
CA LEU A 72 -88.04 104.33 -49.20
C LEU A 72 -87.84 103.42 -47.96
N LYS A 73 -88.93 103.04 -47.29
CA LYS A 73 -88.87 102.10 -46.16
C LYS A 73 -88.38 100.71 -46.58
N ALA A 74 -88.84 100.19 -47.71
CA ALA A 74 -88.37 98.91 -48.26
C ALA A 74 -86.88 98.95 -48.63
N ASN A 75 -86.41 100.04 -49.24
CA ASN A 75 -85.00 100.23 -49.59
C ASN A 75 -84.12 100.32 -48.33
N LEU A 76 -84.55 101.06 -47.30
CA LEU A 76 -83.84 101.15 -46.02
C LEU A 76 -83.70 99.77 -45.35
N ILE A 77 -84.78 99.00 -45.32
CA ILE A 77 -84.79 97.61 -44.82
C ILE A 77 -83.85 96.73 -45.68
N GLY A 78 -83.86 96.88 -47.01
CA GLY A 78 -82.98 96.15 -47.92
C GLY A 78 -81.50 96.43 -47.68
N THR A 79 -81.11 97.69 -47.48
CA THR A 79 -79.73 98.07 -47.14
C THR A 79 -79.33 97.56 -45.75
N GLU A 80 -80.23 97.63 -44.76
CA GLU A 80 -79.95 97.09 -43.43
C GLU A 80 -79.79 95.57 -43.45
N LEU A 81 -80.66 94.85 -44.16
CA LEU A 81 -80.55 93.40 -44.36
C LEU A 81 -79.24 93.03 -45.06
N MET A 82 -78.85 93.76 -46.11
CA MET A 82 -77.58 93.53 -46.80
C MET A 82 -76.37 93.73 -45.86
N GLY A 83 -76.36 94.80 -45.05
CA GLY A 83 -75.32 95.02 -44.05
C GLY A 83 -75.26 93.93 -42.97
N ARG A 84 -76.43 93.47 -42.50
CA ARG A 84 -76.55 92.33 -41.57
C ARG A 84 -76.05 91.03 -42.20
N ILE A 85 -76.35 90.76 -43.46
CA ILE A 85 -75.88 89.59 -44.21
C ILE A 85 -74.36 89.61 -44.34
N SER A 86 -73.75 90.71 -44.81
CA SER A 86 -72.28 90.78 -44.93
C SER A 86 -71.54 90.68 -43.59
N LEU A 87 -72.16 91.15 -42.50
CA LEU A 87 -71.62 90.93 -41.14
C LEU A 87 -71.71 89.46 -40.71
N LEU A 88 -72.81 88.76 -41.04
CA LEU A 88 -72.96 87.32 -40.78
C LEU A 88 -72.01 86.48 -41.63
N GLU A 89 -71.84 86.79 -42.93
CA GLU A 89 -70.88 86.15 -43.83
C GLU A 89 -69.44 86.34 -43.36
N LYS A 90 -69.09 87.54 -42.85
CA LYS A 90 -67.80 87.79 -42.21
C LYS A 90 -67.62 86.92 -40.97
N LYS A 91 -68.60 86.95 -40.05
CA LYS A 91 -68.55 86.17 -38.81
C LYS A 91 -68.52 84.66 -39.06
N ALA A 92 -69.19 84.16 -40.10
CA ALA A 92 -69.15 82.76 -40.49
C ALA A 92 -67.74 82.34 -40.89
N ARG A 93 -67.07 83.08 -41.79
CA ARG A 93 -65.68 82.81 -42.20
C ARG A 93 -64.67 82.95 -41.06
N GLU A 94 -64.87 83.91 -40.16
CA GLU A 94 -64.04 84.05 -38.95
C GLU A 94 -64.26 82.88 -37.97
N SER A 95 -65.49 82.39 -37.83
CA SER A 95 -65.80 81.20 -37.02
C SER A 95 -65.25 79.91 -37.63
N GLU A 96 -65.37 79.73 -38.95
CA GLU A 96 -64.84 78.58 -39.69
C GLU A 96 -63.31 78.51 -39.57
N LYS A 97 -62.62 79.64 -39.74
CA LYS A 97 -61.20 79.75 -39.47
C LYS A 97 -60.86 79.38 -38.01
N SER A 98 -61.59 79.91 -37.03
CA SER A 98 -61.34 79.62 -35.61
C SER A 98 -61.60 78.15 -35.23
N ILE A 99 -62.54 77.47 -35.91
CA ILE A 99 -62.78 76.03 -35.75
C ILE A 99 -61.59 75.25 -36.32
N HIS A 100 -61.12 75.59 -37.52
CA HIS A 100 -59.97 74.93 -38.13
C HIS A 100 -58.68 75.09 -37.31
N GLU A 101 -58.41 76.30 -36.79
CA GLU A 101 -57.27 76.53 -35.88
C GLU A 101 -57.38 75.70 -34.58
N ALA A 102 -58.59 75.53 -34.03
CA ALA A 102 -58.82 74.65 -32.88
C ALA A 102 -58.68 73.15 -33.21
N GLU A 103 -59.06 72.72 -34.42
CA GLU A 103 -58.88 71.35 -34.90
C GLU A 103 -57.42 70.98 -35.14
N GLU A 104 -56.59 71.90 -35.64
CA GLU A 104 -55.14 71.69 -35.77
C GLU A 104 -54.48 71.61 -34.39
N ILE A 105 -54.85 72.47 -33.43
CA ILE A 105 -54.37 72.40 -32.04
C ILE A 105 -54.78 71.07 -31.38
N ALA A 106 -56.04 70.64 -31.57
CA ALA A 106 -56.53 69.37 -31.05
C ALA A 106 -55.80 68.17 -31.66
N ARG A 107 -55.51 68.18 -32.97
CA ARG A 107 -54.71 67.13 -33.63
C ARG A 107 -53.26 67.13 -33.17
N GLY A 108 -52.65 68.30 -32.99
CA GLY A 108 -51.30 68.42 -32.40
C GLY A 108 -51.22 67.81 -31.01
N ALA A 109 -52.17 68.15 -30.12
CA ALA A 109 -52.22 67.59 -28.77
C ALA A 109 -52.49 66.08 -28.75
N GLN A 110 -53.31 65.55 -29.68
CA GLN A 110 -53.53 64.11 -29.82
C GLN A 110 -52.26 63.36 -30.29
N LEU A 111 -51.52 63.93 -31.24
CA LEU A 111 -50.25 63.36 -31.71
C LEU A 111 -49.17 63.41 -30.60
N GLU A 112 -49.09 64.50 -29.84
CA GLU A 112 -48.17 64.60 -28.72
C GLU A 112 -48.51 63.58 -27.62
N ALA A 113 -49.80 63.43 -27.27
CA ALA A 113 -50.26 62.44 -26.31
C ALA A 113 -50.01 60.99 -26.78
N ALA A 114 -50.14 60.71 -28.08
CA ALA A 114 -49.79 59.41 -28.65
C ALA A 114 -48.28 59.12 -28.56
N ASN A 115 -47.43 60.11 -28.89
CA ASN A 115 -45.98 60.01 -28.73
C ASN A 115 -45.58 59.81 -27.25
N TRP A 116 -46.13 60.59 -26.31
CA TRP A 116 -45.86 60.39 -24.88
C TRP A 116 -46.29 59.02 -24.39
N LYS A 117 -47.40 58.47 -24.91
CA LYS A 117 -47.80 57.09 -24.61
C LYS A 117 -46.77 56.09 -25.15
N GLU A 118 -46.35 56.21 -26.41
CA GLU A 118 -45.34 55.32 -27.01
C GLU A 118 -44.02 55.35 -26.23
N GLN A 119 -43.55 56.55 -25.85
CA GLN A 119 -42.35 56.71 -24.99
C GLN A 119 -42.53 56.04 -23.62
N PHE A 120 -43.73 56.11 -23.02
CA PHE A 120 -44.01 55.45 -21.74
C PHE A 120 -44.01 53.92 -21.85
N GLU A 121 -44.67 53.35 -22.87
CA GLU A 121 -44.71 51.89 -23.08
C GLU A 121 -43.30 51.35 -23.39
N ASN A 122 -42.51 52.07 -24.20
CA ASN A 122 -41.10 51.73 -24.47
C ASN A 122 -40.22 51.81 -23.21
N ALA A 123 -40.41 52.85 -22.38
CA ALA A 123 -39.72 52.96 -21.10
C ALA A 123 -40.12 51.83 -20.13
N GLN A 124 -41.40 51.44 -20.10
CA GLN A 124 -41.87 50.31 -19.30
C GLN A 124 -41.24 48.98 -19.74
N GLY A 125 -41.13 48.72 -21.05
CA GLY A 125 -40.46 47.53 -21.58
C GLY A 125 -38.98 47.46 -21.17
N THR A 126 -38.22 48.55 -21.34
CA THR A 126 -36.80 48.58 -20.90
C THR A 126 -36.64 48.45 -19.38
N ILE A 127 -37.61 48.88 -18.57
CA ILE A 127 -37.63 48.62 -17.13
C ILE A 127 -37.85 47.13 -16.84
N GLU A 128 -38.73 46.46 -17.58
CA GLU A 128 -38.99 45.01 -17.42
C GLU A 128 -37.75 44.17 -17.79
N GLU A 129 -37.08 44.48 -18.90
CA GLU A 129 -35.79 43.88 -19.30
C GLU A 129 -34.69 44.07 -18.22
N LEU A 130 -34.59 45.28 -17.64
CA LEU A 130 -33.64 45.57 -16.56
C LEU A 130 -33.98 44.83 -15.26
N LEU A 131 -35.26 44.62 -14.96
CA LEU A 131 -35.71 43.85 -13.80
C LEU A 131 -35.37 42.36 -13.96
N GLU A 132 -35.57 41.78 -15.15
CA GLU A 132 -35.18 40.39 -15.46
C GLU A 132 -33.65 40.20 -15.43
N SER A 133 -32.90 41.10 -16.08
CA SER A 133 -31.43 41.11 -16.05
C SER A 133 -30.88 41.17 -14.61
N ARG A 134 -31.47 42.02 -13.76
CA ARG A 134 -31.12 42.11 -12.33
C ARG A 134 -31.44 40.81 -11.58
N ASN A 135 -32.57 40.15 -11.87
CA ASN A 135 -32.91 38.85 -11.27
C ASN A 135 -31.91 37.76 -11.66
N LEU A 136 -31.49 37.73 -12.94
CA LEU A 136 -30.48 36.79 -13.44
C LEU A 136 -29.12 37.00 -12.77
N LEU A 137 -28.66 38.25 -12.65
CA LEU A 137 -27.42 38.59 -11.93
C LEU A 137 -27.49 38.22 -10.45
N GLU A 138 -28.65 38.36 -9.80
CA GLU A 138 -28.88 37.94 -8.42
C GLU A 138 -28.92 36.41 -8.27
N GLN A 139 -29.36 35.66 -9.28
CA GLN A 139 -29.24 34.20 -9.33
C GLN A 139 -27.79 33.75 -9.52
N GLN A 140 -27.05 34.35 -10.47
CA GLN A 140 -25.62 34.07 -10.70
C GLN A 140 -24.79 34.35 -9.44
N LYS A 141 -25.02 35.49 -8.77
CA LYS A 141 -24.38 35.84 -7.49
C LYS A 141 -24.61 34.76 -6.42
N ARG A 142 -25.81 34.19 -6.31
CA ARG A 142 -26.13 33.12 -5.37
C ARG A 142 -25.45 31.79 -5.74
N GLY A 143 -25.37 31.45 -7.03
CA GLY A 143 -24.60 30.31 -7.54
C GLY A 143 -23.12 30.41 -7.16
N LEU A 144 -22.45 31.48 -7.59
CA LEU A 144 -21.03 31.74 -7.31
C LEU A 144 -20.72 31.83 -5.80
N THR A 145 -21.65 32.34 -4.98
CA THR A 145 -21.49 32.35 -3.51
C THR A 145 -21.51 30.93 -2.94
N SER A 146 -22.35 30.05 -3.48
CA SER A 146 -22.46 28.65 -3.07
C SER A 146 -21.24 27.84 -3.52
N GLU A 147 -20.80 28.02 -4.76
CA GLU A 147 -19.57 27.42 -5.31
C GLU A 147 -18.34 27.86 -4.50
N LEU A 148 -18.22 29.15 -4.16
CA LEU A 148 -17.14 29.66 -3.30
C LEU A 148 -17.16 29.05 -1.89
N ALA A 149 -18.35 28.79 -1.33
CA ALA A 149 -18.48 28.11 -0.03
C ALA A 149 -18.04 26.64 -0.11
N VAL A 150 -18.42 25.92 -1.17
CA VAL A 150 -17.97 24.54 -1.43
C VAL A 150 -16.46 24.50 -1.67
N ALA A 151 -15.90 25.39 -2.50
CA ALA A 151 -14.47 25.46 -2.77
C ALA A 151 -13.65 25.73 -1.49
N LYS A 152 -14.13 26.60 -0.60
CA LYS A 152 -13.53 26.83 0.72
C LYS A 152 -13.61 25.60 1.63
N ALA A 153 -14.72 24.87 1.64
CA ALA A 153 -14.85 23.64 2.40
C ALA A 153 -13.90 22.55 1.87
N SER A 154 -13.82 22.35 0.56
CA SER A 154 -12.88 21.41 -0.08
C SER A 154 -11.43 21.79 0.16
N SER A 155 -11.07 23.08 0.10
CA SER A 155 -9.73 23.56 0.42
C SER A 155 -9.36 23.33 1.90
N SER A 156 -10.30 23.58 2.83
CA SER A 156 -10.10 23.28 4.25
C SER A 156 -10.02 21.78 4.54
N GLN A 157 -10.65 20.93 3.73
CA GLN A 157 -10.53 19.48 3.86
C GLN A 157 -9.20 18.98 3.31
N PHE A 158 -8.78 19.46 2.14
CA PHE A 158 -7.48 19.15 1.55
C PHE A 158 -6.30 19.47 2.50
N GLU A 159 -6.33 20.62 3.18
CA GLU A 159 -5.25 20.98 4.11
C GLU A 159 -5.18 20.02 5.31
N LYS A 160 -6.31 19.54 5.84
CA LYS A 160 -6.34 18.51 6.91
C LYS A 160 -5.84 17.15 6.43
N ASP A 161 -6.19 16.77 5.20
CA ASP A 161 -5.75 15.50 4.62
C ASP A 161 -4.24 15.52 4.32
N LYS A 162 -3.71 16.69 3.95
CA LYS A 162 -2.27 16.97 3.87
C LYS A 162 -1.60 16.92 5.26
N GLU A 163 -2.11 17.65 6.26
CA GLU A 163 -1.59 17.62 7.65
C GLU A 163 -1.52 16.17 8.18
N ARG A 164 -2.57 15.38 7.94
CA ARG A 164 -2.64 13.96 8.31
C ARG A 164 -1.61 13.11 7.58
N LEU A 165 -1.36 13.38 6.30
CA LEU A 165 -0.34 12.69 5.50
C LEU A 165 1.07 13.05 5.95
N GLU A 166 1.33 14.33 6.26
CA GLU A 166 2.61 14.80 6.82
C GLU A 166 2.88 14.18 8.20
N CYS A 167 1.86 14.06 9.06
CA CYS A 167 1.97 13.32 10.33
C CYS A 167 2.31 11.84 10.10
N SER A 168 1.64 11.17 9.17
CA SER A 168 1.91 9.77 8.81
C SER A 168 3.33 9.54 8.30
N PHE A 169 3.84 10.45 7.44
CA PHE A 169 5.24 10.41 7.02
C PHE A 169 6.21 10.69 8.16
N SER A 170 5.89 11.60 9.07
CA SER A 170 6.73 11.87 10.24
C SER A 170 6.80 10.68 11.21
N GLU A 171 5.69 9.95 11.39
CA GLU A 171 5.64 8.71 12.16
C GLU A 171 6.47 7.59 11.50
N GLN A 172 6.32 7.37 10.19
CA GLN A 172 7.12 6.40 9.44
C GLN A 172 8.62 6.72 9.46
N LEU A 173 9.00 8.00 9.32
CA LEU A 173 10.40 8.44 9.41
C LEU A 173 10.96 8.30 10.83
N SER A 174 10.15 8.51 11.86
CA SER A 174 10.53 8.25 13.26
C SER A 174 10.79 6.76 13.48
N ASN A 175 9.86 5.89 13.08
CA ASN A 175 10.00 4.43 13.26
C ASN A 175 11.20 3.87 12.47
N CYS A 176 11.37 4.28 11.21
CA CYS A 176 12.53 3.91 10.39
C CYS A 176 13.86 4.40 10.99
N SER A 177 13.89 5.60 11.59
CA SER A 177 15.09 6.10 12.28
C SER A 177 15.43 5.28 13.53
N GLU A 178 14.41 4.79 14.24
CA GLU A 178 14.58 3.95 15.42
C GLU A 178 15.00 2.52 15.03
N GLU A 179 14.42 1.92 13.98
CA GLU A 179 14.88 0.65 13.40
C GLU A 179 16.37 0.75 12.97
N ILE A 180 16.77 1.86 12.35
CA ILE A 180 18.18 2.13 12.00
C ILE A 180 19.06 2.26 13.26
N ARG A 181 18.54 2.77 14.38
CA ARG A 181 19.26 2.81 15.67
C ARG A 181 19.45 1.39 16.23
N GLU A 182 18.42 0.54 16.18
CA GLU A 182 18.48 -0.82 16.70
C GLU A 182 19.37 -1.73 15.84
N LEU A 183 19.30 -1.63 14.52
CA LEU A 183 20.18 -2.36 13.60
C LEU A 183 21.65 -2.01 13.81
N LYS A 184 21.98 -0.76 14.16
CA LYS A 184 23.35 -0.35 14.53
C LYS A 184 23.83 -1.01 15.84
N VAL A 185 22.95 -1.15 16.84
CA VAL A 185 23.28 -1.85 18.09
C VAL A 185 23.49 -3.35 17.84
N LEU A 186 22.66 -3.98 17.01
CA LEU A 186 22.84 -5.38 16.61
C LEU A 186 24.13 -5.60 15.79
N LEU A 187 24.50 -4.65 14.93
CA LEU A 187 25.76 -4.69 14.18
C LEU A 187 26.97 -4.61 15.13
N ALA A 188 26.99 -3.65 16.06
CA ALA A 188 28.06 -3.54 17.05
C ALA A 188 28.22 -4.81 17.90
N LYS A 189 27.11 -5.42 18.33
CA LYS A 189 27.13 -6.70 19.07
C LYS A 189 27.63 -7.88 18.21
N LYS A 190 27.36 -7.87 16.91
CA LYS A 190 27.93 -8.86 15.96
C LYS A 190 29.44 -8.68 15.81
N GLU A 191 29.92 -7.44 15.78
CA GLU A 191 31.35 -7.11 15.70
C GLU A 191 32.09 -7.50 16.99
N GLU A 192 31.50 -7.26 18.16
CA GLU A 192 31.96 -7.73 19.47
C GLU A 192 32.13 -9.27 19.49
N TYR A 193 31.07 -10.02 19.17
CA TYR A 193 31.11 -11.48 19.09
C TYR A 193 32.11 -12.01 18.05
N ALA A 194 32.27 -11.33 16.91
CA ALA A 194 33.29 -11.68 15.93
C ALA A 194 34.72 -11.49 16.48
N GLY A 195 34.94 -10.46 17.30
CA GLY A 195 36.19 -10.25 18.05
C GLY A 195 36.46 -11.37 19.06
N GLU A 196 35.47 -11.74 19.88
CA GLU A 196 35.56 -12.86 20.83
C GLU A 196 35.87 -14.19 20.13
N LEU A 197 35.24 -14.44 18.98
CA LEU A 197 35.46 -15.65 18.18
C LEU A 197 36.88 -15.69 17.58
N VAL A 198 37.41 -14.57 17.09
CA VAL A 198 38.80 -14.47 16.61
C VAL A 198 39.79 -14.64 17.76
N GLN A 199 39.54 -14.06 18.93
CA GLN A 199 40.40 -14.19 20.10
C GLN A 199 40.45 -15.64 20.62
N SER A 200 39.29 -16.28 20.76
CA SER A 200 39.19 -17.67 21.23
C SER A 200 39.78 -18.67 20.22
N LEU A 201 39.59 -18.46 18.92
CA LEU A 201 40.25 -19.25 17.87
C LEU A 201 41.79 -19.09 17.91
N THR A 202 42.27 -17.86 18.11
CA THR A 202 43.72 -17.57 18.22
C THR A 202 44.33 -18.24 19.45
N GLN A 203 43.63 -18.23 20.59
CA GLN A 203 44.05 -18.92 21.80
C GLN A 203 44.09 -20.44 21.59
N ALA A 204 43.02 -21.03 21.05
CA ALA A 204 42.97 -22.47 20.75
C ALA A 204 44.06 -22.91 19.76
N GLN A 205 44.41 -22.06 18.78
CA GLN A 205 45.51 -22.31 17.85
C GLN A 205 46.89 -22.27 18.55
N ALA A 206 47.08 -21.36 19.52
CA ALA A 206 48.29 -21.29 20.34
C ALA A 206 48.43 -22.52 21.25
N ASP A 207 47.35 -22.93 21.93
CA ASP A 207 47.33 -24.10 22.81
C ASP A 207 47.53 -25.42 22.03
N LEU A 208 46.92 -25.54 20.85
CA LEU A 208 47.15 -26.66 19.93
C LEU A 208 48.61 -26.72 19.48
N LYS A 209 49.25 -25.57 19.21
CA LYS A 209 50.67 -25.52 18.86
C LYS A 209 51.56 -25.95 20.03
N ILE A 210 51.30 -25.46 21.24
CA ILE A 210 52.00 -25.88 22.47
C ILE A 210 51.84 -27.40 22.69
N SER A 211 50.65 -27.96 22.41
CA SER A 211 50.40 -29.39 22.47
C SER A 211 51.20 -30.17 21.41
N SER A 212 51.21 -29.71 20.15
CA SER A 212 51.98 -30.33 19.06
C SER A 212 53.49 -30.28 19.32
N ASP A 213 54.01 -29.17 19.86
CA ASP A 213 55.42 -29.04 20.22
C ASP A 213 55.79 -30.01 21.38
N LYS A 214 54.90 -30.20 22.37
CA LYS A 214 55.06 -31.23 23.42
C LYS A 214 55.05 -32.65 22.86
N VAL A 215 54.09 -32.99 22.00
CA VAL A 215 54.02 -34.31 21.35
C VAL A 215 55.31 -34.60 20.60
N ARG A 216 55.84 -33.64 19.82
CA ARG A 216 57.11 -33.78 19.12
C ARG A 216 58.30 -34.02 20.05
N THR A 217 58.34 -33.38 21.22
CA THR A 217 59.38 -33.69 22.23
C THR A 217 59.22 -35.10 22.80
N LEU A 218 57.99 -35.56 23.06
CA LEU A 218 57.73 -36.92 23.54
C LEU A 218 58.11 -37.97 22.48
N GLU A 219 57.72 -37.78 21.21
CA GLU A 219 58.12 -38.62 20.08
C GLU A 219 59.66 -38.72 19.97
N SER A 220 60.37 -37.59 20.07
CA SER A 220 61.84 -37.59 20.05
C SER A 220 62.46 -38.33 21.25
N SER A 221 61.82 -38.27 22.42
CA SER A 221 62.26 -39.01 23.61
C SER A 221 61.94 -40.50 23.53
N HIS A 222 60.83 -40.89 22.88
CA HIS A 222 60.49 -42.28 22.60
C HIS A 222 61.53 -42.90 21.67
N ALA A 223 61.80 -42.26 20.53
CA ALA A 223 62.81 -42.73 19.58
C ALA A 223 64.21 -42.86 20.22
N SER A 224 64.57 -41.95 21.13
CA SER A 224 65.83 -42.04 21.89
C SER A 224 65.84 -43.18 22.92
N LEU A 225 64.71 -43.48 23.56
CA LEU A 225 64.57 -44.59 24.51
C LEU A 225 64.53 -45.94 23.79
N GLU A 226 63.84 -46.00 22.66
CA GLU A 226 63.69 -47.17 21.78
C GLU A 226 65.05 -47.57 21.18
N ALA A 227 65.81 -46.62 20.64
CA ALA A 227 67.19 -46.86 20.19
C ALA A 227 68.12 -47.30 21.35
N SER A 228 67.92 -46.78 22.57
CA SER A 228 68.66 -47.22 23.76
C SER A 228 68.27 -48.64 24.19
N PHE A 229 67.00 -49.03 24.00
CA PHE A 229 66.50 -50.38 24.29
C PHE A 229 67.02 -51.39 23.25
N GLU A 230 66.96 -51.07 21.95
CA GLU A 230 67.56 -51.88 20.89
C GLU A 230 69.07 -52.08 21.11
N SER A 231 69.79 -51.00 21.49
CA SER A 231 71.22 -51.08 21.82
C SER A 231 71.49 -52.02 23.01
N SER A 232 70.68 -51.95 24.07
CA SER A 232 70.85 -52.83 25.24
C SER A 232 70.42 -54.27 24.94
N LEU A 233 69.43 -54.48 24.07
CA LEU A 233 69.03 -55.81 23.61
C LEU A 233 70.14 -56.46 22.76
N ALA A 234 70.80 -55.68 21.90
CA ALA A 234 71.98 -56.13 21.17
C ALA A 234 73.17 -56.46 22.12
N GLU A 235 73.43 -55.62 23.11
CA GLU A 235 74.45 -55.87 24.15
C GLU A 235 74.16 -57.15 24.95
N ASN A 236 72.91 -57.36 25.39
CA ASN A 236 72.49 -58.60 26.06
C ASN A 236 72.66 -59.83 25.14
N GLN A 237 72.43 -59.70 23.84
CA GLN A 237 72.64 -60.80 22.89
C GLN A 237 74.14 -61.09 22.66
N VAL A 238 75.03 -60.10 22.76
CA VAL A 238 76.49 -60.32 22.79
C VAL A 238 76.87 -61.04 24.09
N LEU A 239 76.48 -60.52 25.25
CA LEU A 239 76.78 -61.14 26.55
C LEU A 239 76.26 -62.58 26.67
N LYS A 240 75.11 -62.88 26.06
CA LYS A 240 74.57 -64.25 25.97
C LYS A 240 75.41 -65.17 25.08
N ASN A 241 75.98 -64.65 23.98
CA ASN A 241 76.89 -65.41 23.14
C ASN A 241 78.23 -65.66 23.86
N ASP A 242 78.72 -64.67 24.60
CA ASP A 242 79.95 -64.78 25.40
C ASP A 242 79.76 -65.77 26.55
N LEU A 243 78.63 -65.75 27.27
CA LEU A 243 78.29 -66.77 28.27
C LEU A 243 78.34 -68.18 27.67
N ALA A 244 77.69 -68.37 26.51
CA ALA A 244 77.71 -69.61 25.76
C ALA A 244 79.06 -69.91 25.06
N MET A 245 80.08 -69.04 25.20
CA MET A 245 81.48 -69.32 24.91
C MET A 245 82.16 -69.87 26.17
N TRP A 246 82.10 -69.13 27.28
CA TRP A 246 82.66 -69.49 28.57
C TRP A 246 82.14 -70.83 29.11
N GLU A 247 80.86 -71.13 28.96
CA GLU A 247 80.27 -72.42 29.34
C GLU A 247 80.96 -73.59 28.61
N ARG A 248 81.18 -73.48 27.30
CA ARG A 248 81.85 -74.51 26.49
C ARG A 248 83.35 -74.60 26.78
N GLU A 249 84.01 -73.47 27.04
CA GLU A 249 85.41 -73.48 27.47
C GLU A 249 85.57 -74.14 28.85
N TYR A 250 84.59 -73.95 29.74
CA TYR A 250 84.54 -74.62 31.04
C TYR A 250 84.25 -76.12 30.90
N GLU A 251 83.27 -76.54 30.09
CA GLU A 251 83.00 -77.95 29.77
C GLU A 251 84.27 -78.65 29.22
N LEU A 252 84.96 -78.02 28.28
CA LEU A 252 86.19 -78.54 27.68
C LEU A 252 87.35 -78.60 28.68
N LEU A 253 87.46 -77.61 29.57
CA LEU A 253 88.43 -77.61 30.67
C LEU A 253 88.14 -78.71 31.70
N GLU A 254 86.87 -78.95 32.02
CA GLU A 254 86.43 -80.02 32.92
C GLU A 254 86.67 -81.42 32.29
N GLU A 255 86.37 -81.60 31.00
CA GLU A 255 86.73 -82.84 30.28
C GLU A 255 88.25 -83.03 30.27
N ASN A 256 89.04 -82.00 29.95
CA ASN A 256 90.50 -82.07 29.98
C ASN A 256 91.04 -82.38 31.37
N PHE A 257 90.50 -81.76 32.43
CA PHE A 257 90.94 -82.02 33.81
C PHE A 257 90.61 -83.46 34.23
N ASN A 258 89.43 -83.97 33.87
CA ASN A 258 89.07 -85.38 34.09
C ASN A 258 89.98 -86.34 33.30
N ILE A 259 90.35 -86.02 32.06
CA ILE A 259 91.31 -86.79 31.26
C ILE A 259 92.72 -86.75 31.88
N GLU A 260 93.20 -85.57 32.28
CA GLU A 260 94.55 -85.37 32.82
C GLU A 260 94.72 -86.02 34.20
N VAL A 261 93.72 -85.88 35.09
CA VAL A 261 93.67 -86.61 36.38
C VAL A 261 93.59 -88.11 36.15
N SER A 262 92.80 -88.57 35.16
CA SER A 262 92.76 -90.00 34.79
C SER A 262 94.11 -90.50 34.25
N TRP A 263 94.81 -89.70 33.46
CA TRP A 263 96.15 -90.02 32.94
C TRP A 263 97.20 -90.04 34.03
N ALA A 264 97.16 -89.09 34.98
CA ALA A 264 98.03 -89.06 36.14
C ALA A 264 97.79 -90.27 37.05
N PHE A 265 96.53 -90.64 37.30
CA PHE A 265 96.15 -91.84 38.05
C PHE A 265 96.59 -93.13 37.35
N LEU A 266 96.42 -93.23 36.02
CA LEU A 266 96.86 -94.38 35.23
C LEU A 266 98.39 -94.49 35.15
N ASN A 267 99.13 -93.38 35.02
CA ASN A 267 100.59 -93.37 35.12
C ASN A 267 101.06 -93.76 36.53
N SER A 268 100.44 -93.23 37.59
CA SER A 268 100.77 -93.62 38.96
C SER A 268 100.54 -95.11 39.19
N ARG A 269 99.46 -95.69 38.65
CA ARG A 269 99.22 -97.14 38.64
C ARG A 269 100.22 -97.93 37.80
N ARG A 270 100.63 -97.41 36.63
CA ARG A 270 101.68 -98.00 35.79
C ARG A 270 103.00 -98.03 36.55
N ASP A 271 103.36 -96.95 37.22
CA ASP A 271 104.65 -96.81 37.89
C ASP A 271 104.69 -97.64 39.16
N ALA A 272 103.62 -97.70 39.95
CA ALA A 272 103.49 -98.66 41.05
C ALA A 272 103.55 -100.13 40.58
N LEU A 273 103.03 -100.44 39.39
CA LEU A 273 103.12 -101.78 38.80
C LEU A 273 104.53 -102.10 38.26
N ILE A 274 105.24 -101.09 37.74
CA ILE A 274 106.64 -101.21 37.32
C ILE A 274 107.55 -101.39 38.54
N GLU A 275 107.33 -100.61 39.61
CA GLU A 275 108.06 -100.70 40.89
C GLU A 275 107.85 -102.09 41.53
N ALA A 276 106.60 -102.56 41.60
CA ALA A 276 106.26 -103.93 42.03
C ALA A 276 106.74 -105.05 41.08
N SER A 277 107.30 -104.71 39.91
CA SER A 277 107.97 -105.65 39.00
C SER A 277 109.51 -105.55 39.02
N GLN A 278 110.06 -104.55 39.71
CA GLN A 278 111.50 -104.35 39.91
C GLN A 278 111.94 -104.73 41.34
N GLU A 279 111.06 -104.58 42.33
CA GLU A 279 111.12 -105.46 43.50
C GLU A 279 110.84 -106.91 43.08
N ASN A 280 111.54 -107.87 43.69
CA ASN A 280 111.32 -109.30 43.44
C ASN A 280 110.03 -109.78 44.13
N PHE A 281 108.88 -109.37 43.61
CA PHE A 281 107.56 -109.70 44.15
C PHE A 281 107.21 -111.18 43.87
N ASP A 282 107.74 -112.08 44.70
CA ASP A 282 107.29 -113.47 44.73
C ASP A 282 105.85 -113.52 45.25
N LEU A 283 104.91 -113.64 44.32
CA LEU A 283 103.49 -113.74 44.58
C LEU A 283 103.14 -114.92 45.52
N ASN A 284 103.95 -115.99 45.57
CA ASN A 284 103.75 -117.08 46.52
C ASN A 284 104.20 -116.72 47.95
N SER A 285 105.28 -115.94 48.10
CA SER A 285 105.71 -115.37 49.40
C SER A 285 104.63 -114.46 49.98
N GLU A 286 104.09 -113.53 49.17
CA GLU A 286 103.03 -112.65 49.66
C GLU A 286 101.69 -113.36 49.86
N LEU A 287 101.33 -114.37 49.05
CA LEU A 287 100.19 -115.24 49.35
C LEU A 287 100.38 -116.03 50.65
N ALA A 288 101.60 -116.49 50.95
CA ALA A 288 101.90 -117.15 52.22
C ALA A 288 101.74 -116.20 53.41
N LYS A 289 102.22 -114.95 53.32
CA LYS A 289 102.00 -113.93 54.35
C LYS A 289 100.53 -113.53 54.49
N VAL A 290 99.78 -113.45 53.38
CA VAL A 290 98.34 -113.17 53.41
C VAL A 290 97.57 -114.33 54.05
N LEU A 291 97.95 -115.59 53.77
CA LEU A 291 97.38 -116.76 54.44
C LEU A 291 97.75 -116.79 55.94
N GLU A 292 98.99 -116.50 56.32
CA GLU A 292 99.42 -116.35 57.73
C GLU A 292 98.63 -115.22 58.43
N THR A 293 98.36 -114.12 57.74
CA THR A 293 97.58 -112.99 58.27
C THR A 293 96.09 -113.34 58.39
N ILE A 294 95.54 -114.15 57.48
CA ILE A 294 94.17 -114.67 57.56
C ILE A 294 94.04 -115.67 58.72
N GLU A 295 95.01 -116.57 58.90
CA GLU A 295 95.02 -117.50 60.04
C GLU A 295 95.19 -116.75 61.38
N ARG A 296 96.06 -115.74 61.42
CA ARG A 296 96.27 -114.85 62.58
C ARG A 296 95.07 -113.94 62.89
N THR A 297 94.16 -113.72 61.94
CA THR A 297 92.92 -112.93 62.17
C THR A 297 91.69 -113.80 62.46
N GLN A 298 91.83 -115.13 62.52
CA GLN A 298 90.78 -116.05 62.99
C GLN A 298 90.81 -116.32 64.51
N GLN A 299 90.98 -115.27 65.32
CA GLN A 299 90.55 -115.29 66.73
C GLN A 299 89.59 -114.14 67.04
N PRO A 300 88.53 -114.39 67.83
CA PRO A 300 87.47 -113.42 68.04
C PRO A 300 87.90 -112.31 68.99
N LEU A 301 87.51 -111.08 68.67
CA LEU A 301 87.51 -109.97 69.61
C LEU A 301 86.10 -109.37 69.62
N ASP A 302 85.39 -109.55 70.73
CA ASP A 302 84.01 -109.14 70.87
C ASP A 302 83.82 -107.60 70.91
N PHE A 303 82.71 -107.18 70.32
CA PHE A 303 81.99 -105.91 70.41
C PHE A 303 82.51 -104.82 71.38
N LEU A 304 82.54 -103.59 70.87
CA LEU A 304 81.63 -102.55 71.39
C LEU A 304 81.15 -101.62 70.26
N SER A 305 79.85 -101.31 70.27
CA SER A 305 79.21 -100.36 69.35
C SER A 305 78.57 -99.19 70.12
N PRO A 306 78.73 -97.96 69.62
CA PRO A 306 77.70 -96.92 69.63
C PRO A 306 77.03 -96.91 68.23
N SER A 307 75.75 -97.20 68.00
CA SER A 307 74.55 -97.21 68.84
C SER A 307 74.13 -95.86 69.42
N ILE A 308 72.92 -95.42 68.99
CA ILE A 308 72.02 -94.45 69.64
C ILE A 308 72.48 -92.97 69.51
N GLU A 309 71.65 -91.96 69.23
CA GLU A 309 70.17 -91.80 69.09
C GLU A 309 69.91 -91.01 67.75
N ALA A 310 68.90 -91.32 66.92
CA ALA A 310 67.50 -90.81 66.94
C ALA A 310 67.33 -89.31 66.57
N LEU A 311 66.25 -88.82 65.93
CA LEU A 311 65.05 -89.34 65.21
C LEU A 311 64.30 -88.11 64.63
N VAL A 312 63.17 -88.30 63.92
CA VAL A 312 62.14 -87.28 63.56
C VAL A 312 62.62 -86.37 62.40
N ALA A 313 62.05 -86.41 61.18
CA ALA A 313 60.64 -86.21 60.76
C ALA A 313 60.15 -84.77 61.07
N GLU A 314 59.20 -84.15 60.37
CA GLU A 314 58.20 -84.62 59.43
C GLU A 314 58.21 -83.74 58.15
N GLU A 315 57.84 -84.32 57.02
CA GLU A 315 57.03 -83.60 56.02
C GLU A 315 55.58 -83.70 56.51
N PRO A 316 54.74 -82.65 56.40
CA PRO A 316 53.86 -82.72 55.23
C PRO A 316 53.49 -81.38 54.59
N LEU A 317 53.22 -81.49 53.29
CA LEU A 317 52.08 -80.90 52.58
C LEU A 317 50.94 -80.38 53.47
N ASN A 318 50.38 -79.22 53.08
CA ASN A 318 49.05 -79.18 52.45
C ASN A 318 49.22 -78.29 51.19
N GLU A 319 48.65 -78.52 50.00
CA GLU A 319 47.27 -78.87 49.64
C GLU A 319 46.26 -77.76 50.06
N GLU A 320 45.27 -77.35 49.26
CA GLU A 320 44.75 -77.93 48.01
C GLU A 320 44.30 -76.85 46.97
N VAL A 321 44.28 -77.30 45.72
CA VAL A 321 43.65 -76.78 44.49
C VAL A 321 42.35 -75.96 44.67
N VAL A 322 42.12 -74.96 43.80
CA VAL A 322 40.85 -74.79 43.01
C VAL A 322 41.13 -74.10 41.67
N ALA A 323 40.44 -74.60 40.63
CA ALA A 323 40.43 -74.21 39.20
C ALA A 323 40.07 -72.72 38.93
N MET A 324 40.29 -72.10 37.75
CA MET A 324 40.32 -72.56 36.34
C MET A 324 38.96 -72.93 35.69
N ALA A 325 38.15 -71.91 35.41
CA ALA A 325 37.16 -71.81 34.32
C ALA A 325 36.86 -70.30 34.12
N VAL A 326 36.68 -69.69 32.94
CA VAL A 326 36.44 -70.14 31.55
C VAL A 326 35.09 -70.79 31.30
N GLU A 327 34.05 -69.95 31.20
CA GLU A 327 33.04 -69.82 30.12
C GLU A 327 32.20 -68.56 30.47
N VAL A 328 31.74 -67.67 29.59
CA VAL A 328 31.18 -67.75 28.21
C VAL A 328 29.76 -68.31 28.17
N GLU A 329 28.79 -67.44 28.43
CA GLU A 329 27.47 -67.43 27.80
C GLU A 329 26.87 -65.99 27.82
N ASN A 330 25.79 -65.65 27.10
CA ASN A 330 25.46 -65.82 25.67
C ASN A 330 24.13 -65.08 25.39
N SER A 331 24.10 -64.11 24.49
CA SER A 331 22.87 -63.45 23.92
C SER A 331 23.33 -62.19 23.16
N VAL A 332 23.29 -62.04 21.84
CA VAL A 332 22.57 -62.73 20.74
C VAL A 332 21.07 -62.42 20.65
N GLU A 333 20.76 -61.28 20.02
CA GLU A 333 19.78 -61.06 18.92
C GLU A 333 20.01 -59.59 18.46
N VAL A 334 20.27 -59.21 17.20
CA VAL A 334 19.98 -59.73 15.85
C VAL A 334 18.55 -59.44 15.36
N GLU A 335 18.33 -58.23 14.86
CA GLU A 335 17.77 -57.92 13.52
C GLU A 335 18.16 -56.46 13.19
N ALA A 336 18.86 -56.08 12.12
CA ALA A 336 18.83 -56.46 10.71
C ALA A 336 17.66 -55.84 9.90
N SER A 337 17.89 -54.65 9.35
CA SER A 337 17.43 -54.28 8.00
C SER A 337 18.12 -53.01 7.48
N VAL A 338 18.91 -53.16 6.42
CA VAL A 338 19.21 -52.07 5.48
C VAL A 338 18.18 -52.15 4.36
N THR A 339 17.57 -51.03 3.97
CA THR A 339 16.77 -50.97 2.75
C THR A 339 16.95 -49.62 2.07
N LEU A 340 17.24 -49.65 0.77
CA LEU A 340 17.60 -48.48 -0.03
C LEU A 340 16.69 -48.45 -1.27
N ALA A 341 15.67 -47.58 -1.30
CA ALA A 341 14.95 -47.19 -2.52
C ALA A 341 13.91 -46.06 -2.32
N SER A 342 13.65 -45.34 -3.42
CA SER A 342 12.43 -44.60 -3.76
C SER A 342 11.97 -43.37 -2.93
N LEU A 343 12.35 -42.19 -3.42
CA LEU A 343 11.43 -41.27 -4.13
C LEU A 343 9.92 -41.37 -3.79
N VAL A 344 9.34 -40.27 -3.25
CA VAL A 344 8.10 -39.58 -3.72
C VAL A 344 7.84 -38.34 -2.85
N ASP A 345 7.45 -37.22 -3.47
CA ASP A 345 7.03 -35.99 -2.78
C ASP A 345 5.60 -36.08 -2.21
N PRO A 346 5.35 -35.67 -0.95
CA PRO A 346 4.01 -35.41 -0.45
C PRO A 346 3.52 -34.03 -0.90
N ASN A 347 2.88 -33.97 -2.08
CA ASN A 347 2.10 -32.81 -2.50
C ASN A 347 0.97 -32.53 -1.50
N ILE A 348 1.03 -31.40 -0.77
CA ILE A 348 -0.15 -30.81 -0.14
C ILE A 348 -0.75 -29.81 -1.14
N SER A 349 -1.62 -30.31 -2.00
CA SER A 349 -2.37 -29.49 -2.94
C SER A 349 -3.33 -28.55 -2.21
N ARG A 350 -3.27 -27.25 -2.53
CA ARG A 350 -4.45 -26.39 -2.48
C ARG A 350 -4.70 -25.81 -3.87
N SER A 351 -5.78 -26.27 -4.47
CA SER A 351 -6.21 -25.87 -5.83
C SER A 351 -6.94 -24.52 -5.84
N ALA A 352 -7.26 -24.08 -7.06
CA ALA A 352 -7.92 -22.83 -7.45
C ALA A 352 -6.98 -21.59 -7.51
N GLU A 353 -7.01 -20.75 -8.54
CA GLU A 353 -7.88 -20.76 -9.74
C GLU A 353 -7.18 -20.21 -11.00
N THR A 354 -7.68 -20.61 -12.16
CA THR A 354 -7.20 -20.19 -13.49
C THR A 354 -7.87 -18.90 -13.98
N VAL A 355 -7.10 -17.98 -14.58
CA VAL A 355 -7.51 -17.30 -15.83
C VAL A 355 -6.26 -17.04 -16.68
N HIS A 356 -6.27 -17.47 -17.95
CA HIS A 356 -5.39 -16.90 -18.99
C HIS A 356 -6.08 -15.68 -19.60
N VAL A 357 -5.37 -14.56 -19.76
CA VAL A 357 -5.77 -13.50 -20.71
C VAL A 357 -4.65 -13.32 -21.72
N ALA A 358 -4.86 -13.84 -22.92
CA ALA A 358 -4.15 -13.45 -24.13
C ALA A 358 -5.17 -12.85 -25.09
N ALA A 359 -5.08 -11.55 -25.34
CA ALA A 359 -5.91 -10.85 -26.33
C ALA A 359 -5.13 -9.66 -26.88
N SER A 360 -4.73 -9.75 -28.16
CA SER A 360 -4.29 -8.56 -28.90
C SER A 360 -5.49 -7.64 -29.13
N SER A 361 -5.26 -6.33 -29.09
CA SER A 361 -6.10 -5.40 -29.86
C SER A 361 -5.27 -4.27 -30.44
N GLU A 362 -5.51 -4.04 -31.72
CA GLU A 362 -4.83 -3.11 -32.61
C GLU A 362 -5.49 -1.73 -32.51
N VAL A 363 -4.70 -0.66 -32.39
CA VAL A 363 -5.15 0.72 -32.63
C VAL A 363 -4.09 1.46 -33.42
N ALA A 364 -4.48 2.06 -34.54
CA ALA A 364 -3.58 2.74 -35.45
C ALA A 364 -3.53 4.27 -35.21
N THR A 365 -2.34 4.83 -35.46
CA THR A 365 -2.06 6.18 -35.96
C THR A 365 -2.99 7.35 -35.60
N MET A 366 -2.44 8.36 -34.93
CA MET A 366 -2.49 9.72 -35.46
C MET A 366 -1.18 10.46 -35.17
N SER A 367 -0.56 10.99 -36.21
CA SER A 367 0.60 11.90 -36.09
C SER A 367 0.12 13.34 -35.92
N VAL A 368 0.68 14.03 -34.94
CA VAL A 368 0.61 15.49 -34.84
C VAL A 368 1.87 16.06 -35.48
N ALA A 369 1.73 17.09 -36.30
CA ALA A 369 2.84 17.84 -36.89
C ALA A 369 3.12 19.10 -36.07
N GLU A 370 4.39 19.51 -36.07
CA GLU A 370 4.90 20.82 -35.64
C GLU A 370 5.86 21.34 -36.72
#